data_AF-A0A9D5ZGM4-F1
#
_entry.id   AF-A0A9D5ZGM4-F1
#
_cell.length_a   1.000
_cell.length_b   1.000
_cell.length_c   1.000
_cell.angle_alpha   90.00
_cell.angle_beta   90.00
_cell.angle_gamma   90.00
#
_symmetry.space_group_name_H-M   'P 1'
#
loop_
_entity.id
_entity.type
_entity.pdbx_description
1 polymer ?
#
loop_
_entity_poly.entity_id
_entity_poly.type
_entity_poly.pdbx_seq_one_letter_code
_entity_poly.pdbx_strand_id
1 'polypeptide(L)'
;GADIAFSGDYIPAHEFHHSSLENIDTDLTFAYDVLRGHGVTGRADGIVMHNLVAGYAHMRDTSKCRWAEAFTGFVRRKKSERGGAPSPAQTAG
;
A
#
# COMPACT_ATOMS: atom_id res chain seq x y z
N GLY A 1 -7.62 -9.08 16.30
CA GLY A 1 -8.61 -9.33 15.23
C GLY A 1 -8.21 -8.44 14.09
N ALA A 2 -8.15 -8.99 12.86
CA ALA A 2 -7.46 -8.48 11.66
C ALA A 2 -6.97 -7.02 11.75
N ASP A 3 -5.68 -6.82 11.49
CA ASP A 3 -5.01 -5.52 11.44
C ASP A 3 -5.61 -4.65 10.31
N ILE A 4 -6.81 -4.14 10.53
CA ILE A 4 -7.51 -3.30 9.57
C ILE A 4 -6.83 -1.94 9.64
N ALA A 5 -6.08 -1.61 8.59
CA ALA A 5 -5.39 -0.33 8.47
C ALA A 5 -6.36 0.86 8.50
N PHE A 6 -7.64 0.64 8.19
CA PHE A 6 -8.59 1.65 7.76
C PHE A 6 -9.89 1.61 8.58
N SER A 7 -10.21 2.68 9.32
CA SER A 7 -11.49 2.81 10.03
C SER A 7 -12.31 3.96 9.46
N GLY A 8 -13.54 3.65 9.03
CA GLY A 8 -14.47 4.60 8.41
C GLY A 8 -14.55 4.46 6.88
N ASP A 9 -15.48 5.21 6.28
CA ASP A 9 -15.84 5.09 4.85
C ASP A 9 -14.80 5.70 3.89
N TYR A 10 -13.96 6.61 4.38
CA TYR A 10 -12.92 7.28 3.59
C TYR A 10 -11.75 7.75 4.45
N ILE A 11 -10.58 7.87 3.81
CA ILE A 11 -9.33 8.22 4.46
C ILE A 11 -8.74 9.46 3.79
N PRO A 12 -8.51 10.55 4.55
CA PRO A 12 -7.80 11.70 4.00
C PRO A 12 -6.31 11.37 3.83
N ALA A 13 -5.81 11.59 2.62
CA ALA A 13 -4.40 11.52 2.26
C ALA A 13 -4.02 12.75 1.42
N HIS A 14 -2.71 12.92 1.17
CA HIS A 14 -2.21 13.95 0.27
C HIS A 14 -1.46 13.29 -0.87
N GLU A 15 -1.55 13.85 -2.07
CA GLU A 15 -0.68 13.51 -3.18
C GLU A 15 -0.02 14.80 -3.68
N PHE A 16 1.24 14.72 -4.09
CA PHE A 16 1.95 15.78 -4.78
C PHE A 16 3.04 15.16 -5.63
N HIS A 17 2.81 15.10 -6.95
CA HIS A 17 3.76 14.53 -7.90
C HIS A 17 3.66 15.23 -9.25
N HIS A 18 4.79 15.28 -9.97
CA HIS A 18 4.87 15.72 -11.36
C HIS A 18 5.19 14.57 -12.32
N SER A 19 5.26 13.33 -11.80
CA SER A 19 5.44 12.13 -12.60
C SER A 19 4.09 11.46 -12.87
N SER A 20 4.05 10.73 -13.97
CA SER A 20 3.02 9.73 -14.29
C SER A 20 3.68 8.37 -14.50
N LEU A 21 2.89 7.30 -14.37
CA LEU A 21 3.30 5.97 -14.81
C LEU A 21 2.73 5.72 -16.21
N GLU A 22 3.62 5.47 -17.16
CA GLU A 22 3.26 5.20 -18.56
C GLU A 22 3.49 3.72 -18.89
N ASN A 23 2.72 3.18 -19.84
CA ASN A 23 2.84 1.78 -20.30
C ASN A 23 2.75 0.74 -19.16
N ILE A 24 1.94 1.02 -18.15
CA ILE A 24 1.69 0.07 -17.07
C ILE A 24 0.75 -1.05 -17.54
N ASP A 25 0.93 -2.24 -16.97
CA ASP A 25 0.05 -3.38 -17.22
C ASP A 25 -1.41 -3.01 -16.86
N THR A 26 -2.35 -3.45 -17.69
CA THR A 26 -3.78 -3.26 -17.43
C THR A 26 -4.30 -4.16 -16.32
N ASP A 27 -3.60 -5.26 -16.01
CA ASP A 27 -3.98 -6.23 -14.97
C ASP A 27 -3.30 -5.94 -13.62
N LEU A 28 -3.21 -4.66 -13.26
CA LEU A 28 -2.71 -4.24 -11.96
C LEU A 28 -3.82 -4.24 -10.91
N THR A 29 -3.50 -4.78 -9.73
CA THR A 29 -4.35 -4.64 -8.54
C THR A 29 -4.00 -3.36 -7.81
N PHE A 30 -5.03 -2.59 -7.42
CA PHE A 30 -4.89 -1.36 -6.63
C PHE A 30 -5.47 -1.56 -5.23
N ALA A 31 -4.86 -0.92 -4.24
CA ALA A 31 -5.21 -1.10 -2.83
C ALA A 31 -6.44 -0.29 -2.41
N TYR A 32 -6.73 0.83 -3.09
CA TYR A 32 -7.86 1.71 -2.76
C TYR A 32 -8.28 2.59 -3.93
N ASP A 33 -9.55 2.99 -3.90
CA ASP A 33 -10.13 3.96 -4.81
C ASP A 33 -9.73 5.39 -4.41
N VAL A 34 -9.50 6.23 -5.43
CA VAL A 34 -9.25 7.66 -5.27
C VAL A 34 -10.57 8.40 -5.46
N LEU A 35 -11.18 8.80 -4.34
CA LEU A 35 -12.44 9.56 -4.34
C LEU A 35 -12.24 11.04 -4.72
N ARG A 36 -11.05 11.59 -4.45
CA ARG A 36 -10.65 12.96 -4.81
C ARG A 36 -9.12 13.02 -4.95
N GLY A 37 -8.64 13.43 -6.13
CA GLY A 37 -7.23 13.40 -6.51
C GLY A 37 -7.05 12.71 -7.86
N HIS A 38 -5.82 12.28 -8.15
CA HIS A 38 -5.45 11.56 -9.36
C HIS A 38 -4.99 10.13 -9.06
N GLY A 39 -4.06 9.94 -8.13
CA GLY A 39 -3.43 8.64 -7.93
C GLY A 39 -2.69 8.14 -9.17
N VAL A 40 -2.68 6.82 -9.39
CA VAL A 40 -1.99 6.21 -10.53
C VAL A 40 -2.81 6.29 -11.82
N THR A 41 -4.14 6.10 -11.73
CA THR A 41 -5.02 5.95 -12.91
C THR A 41 -6.04 7.07 -13.09
N GLY A 42 -6.02 8.09 -12.22
CA GLY A 42 -7.09 9.08 -12.10
C GLY A 42 -8.26 8.62 -11.21
N ARG A 43 -8.33 7.33 -10.84
CA ARG A 43 -9.43 6.75 -10.04
C ARG A 43 -8.99 5.73 -8.98
N ALA A 44 -7.76 5.23 -9.05
CA ALA A 44 -7.21 4.26 -8.11
C ALA A 44 -5.71 4.49 -7.88
N ASP A 45 -5.21 4.07 -6.72
CA ASP A 45 -3.81 4.20 -6.32
C ASP A 45 -3.39 3.01 -5.42
N GLY A 46 -2.11 2.91 -5.11
CA GLY A 46 -1.52 1.85 -4.31
C GLY A 46 -1.47 0.52 -5.07
N ILE A 47 -0.66 0.46 -6.13
CA ILE A 47 -0.37 -0.79 -6.86
C ILE A 47 0.11 -1.85 -5.87
N VAL A 48 -0.56 -3.01 -5.88
CA VAL A 48 -0.22 -4.17 -5.07
C VAL A 48 0.53 -5.18 -5.94
N MET A 49 1.76 -5.50 -5.55
CA MET A 49 2.57 -6.51 -6.21
C MET A 49 3.31 -7.35 -5.18
N HIS A 50 3.01 -8.65 -5.12
CA HIS A 50 3.52 -9.56 -4.09
C HIS A 50 3.23 -9.05 -2.66
N ASN A 51 4.25 -8.52 -1.98
CA ASN A 51 4.16 -7.97 -0.62
C ASN A 51 4.46 -6.45 -0.61
N LEU A 52 4.40 -5.79 -1.77
CA LEU A 52 4.64 -4.37 -1.98
C LEU A 52 3.32 -3.64 -2.22
N VAL A 53 3.21 -2.45 -1.67
CA VAL A 53 2.25 -1.43 -2.08
C VAL A 53 3.04 -0.20 -2.52
N ALA A 54 2.79 0.27 -3.74
CA ALA A 54 3.43 1.46 -4.31
C ALA A 54 2.39 2.42 -4.86
N GLY A 55 2.44 3.69 -4.48
CA GLY A 55 1.44 4.67 -4.89
C GLY A 55 1.88 6.10 -4.61
N TYR A 56 1.03 7.06 -5.01
CA TYR A 56 1.28 8.49 -4.85
C TYR A 56 0.73 9.06 -3.55
N ALA A 57 -0.24 8.38 -2.91
CA ALA A 57 -0.82 8.85 -1.66
C ALA A 57 0.17 8.80 -0.48
N HIS A 58 0.42 9.97 0.09
CA HIS A 58 1.09 10.13 1.37
C HIS A 58 0.06 9.96 2.50
N MET A 59 0.04 8.77 3.09
CA MET A 59 -0.83 8.43 4.22
C MET A 59 -0.24 8.90 5.55
N ARG A 60 -1.06 9.58 6.36
CA ARG A 60 -0.71 9.91 7.74
C ARG A 60 -1.21 8.81 8.67
N ASP A 61 -0.37 8.36 9.62
CA ASP A 61 -0.84 7.49 10.69
C ASP A 61 -1.74 8.28 11.65
N THR A 62 -3.02 7.93 11.68
CA THR A 62 -4.07 8.60 12.45
C THR A 62 -5.04 7.57 13.02
N SER A 63 -5.96 7.99 13.90
CA SER A 63 -7.01 7.09 14.40
C SER A 63 -7.90 6.49 13.29
N LYS A 64 -8.04 7.20 12.16
CA LYS A 64 -8.79 6.72 10.98
C LYS A 64 -7.97 5.82 10.05
N CYS A 65 -6.65 5.92 10.10
CA CYS A 65 -5.75 5.16 9.24
C CYS A 65 -4.50 4.78 10.04
N ARG A 66 -4.51 3.58 10.63
CA ARG A 66 -3.39 3.00 11.40
C ARG A 66 -2.51 2.15 10.49
N TRP A 67 -2.11 2.74 9.36
CA TRP A 67 -1.38 2.01 8.32
C TRP A 67 -0.04 1.48 8.82
N ALA A 68 0.65 2.21 9.72
CA ALA A 68 1.95 1.81 10.21
C ALA A 68 1.84 0.55 11.10
N GLU A 69 0.83 0.51 11.98
CA GLU A 69 0.54 -0.68 12.78
C GLU A 69 0.19 -1.87 11.90
N ALA A 70 -0.75 -1.69 10.96
CA ALA A 70 -1.15 -2.75 10.03
C ALA A 70 0.01 -3.26 9.16
N PHE A 71 0.87 -2.36 8.68
CA PHE A 71 2.05 -2.72 7.90
C PHE A 71 3.06 -3.53 8.73
N THR A 72 3.35 -3.11 9.96
CA THR A 72 4.26 -3.88 10.83
C THR A 72 3.67 -5.23 11.24
N GLY A 73 2.35 -5.32 11.45
CA GLY A 73 1.62 -6.58 11.64
C GLY A 73 1.76 -7.51 10.43
N PHE A 74 1.56 -6.99 9.23
CA PHE A 74 1.79 -7.70 7.97
C PHE A 74 3.23 -8.25 7.87
N VAL A 75 4.25 -7.41 8.14
CA VAL A 75 5.66 -7.81 8.07
C VAL A 75 5.98 -8.94 9.06
N ARG A 76 5.51 -8.83 10.31
CA ARG A 76 5.69 -9.87 11.35
C ARG A 76 5.07 -11.20 10.92
N ARG A 77 3.84 -11.16 10.41
CA ARG A 77 3.16 -12.35 9.89
C ARG A 77 3.91 -12.97 8.72
N LYS A 78 4.35 -12.18 7.74
CA LYS A 78 5.17 -12.68 6.62
C LYS A 78 6.50 -13.28 7.09
N LYS A 79 7.15 -12.72 8.11
CA LYS A 79 8.35 -13.32 8.72
C LYS A 79 8.05 -14.66 9.39
N SER A 80 6.92 -14.75 10.11
CA SER A 80 6.48 -16.00 10.75
C SER A 80 6.14 -17.08 9.73
N GLU A 81 5.44 -16.72 8.64
CA GLU A 81 5.12 -17.64 7.53
C GLU A 81 6.39 -18.24 6.89
N ARG A 82 7.50 -17.50 6.89
CA ARG A 82 8.82 -17.97 6.40
C ARG A 82 9.64 -18.74 7.43
N GLY A 83 9.14 -18.95 8.65
CA GLY A 83 9.93 -19.58 9.73
C GLY A 83 11.19 -18.80 10.09
N GLY A 84 11.19 -17.47 9.90
CA GLY A 84 12.37 -16.63 10.14
C GLY A 84 13.39 -16.58 9.00
N ALA A 85 13.19 -17.30 7.90
CA ALA A 85 14.05 -17.19 6.73
C ALA A 85 14.03 -15.76 6.12
N PRO A 86 15.15 -15.29 5.56
CA PRO A 86 15.20 -14.03 4.83
C PRO A 86 14.13 -13.97 3.72
N SER A 87 13.59 -12.78 3.43
CA SER A 87 12.76 -12.64 2.24
C SER A 87 13.62 -12.74 0.97
N PRO A 88 13.06 -13.19 -0.18
CA PRO A 88 13.80 -13.22 -1.45
C PRO A 88 14.46 -11.87 -1.79
N ALA A 89 13.83 -10.75 -1.43
CA ALA A 89 14.39 -9.41 -1.61
C ALA A 89 15.65 -9.14 -0.76
N GLN A 90 15.83 -9.82 0.37
CA GLN A 90 17.02 -9.68 1.23
C GLN A 90 18.20 -10.52 0.74
N THR A 91 17.95 -11.54 -0.09
CA THR A 91 18.97 -12.49 -0.57
C THR A 91 19.39 -12.25 -2.01
N ALA A 92 18.63 -11.46 -2.76
CA ALA A 92 18.91 -11.17 -4.17
C ALA A 92 19.96 -10.06 -4.40
N GLY A 93 20.81 -9.81 -3.40
CA GLY A 93 21.92 -8.84 -3.47
C GLY A 93 23.12 -9.39 -4.24
#